data_AF-A0A6M5Z2E6-F1
#
_entry.id   AF-A0A6M5Z2E6-F1
#
_cell.length_a   1.000
_cell.length_b   1.000
_cell.length_c   1.000
_cell.angle_alpha   90.00
_cell.angle_beta   90.00
_cell.angle_gamma   90.00
#
_symmetry.space_group_name_H-M   'P 1'
#
loop_
_entity.id
_entity.type
_entity.pdbx_description
1 polymer ?
#
loop_
_entity_poly.entity_id
_entity_poly.type
_entity_poly.pdbx_seq_one_letter_code
_entity_poly.pdbx_strand_id
1 'polypeptide(L)'
;MLDRWVWCSPFAVRVTVTRAATVWLRVSQGCSMLRKLLKVTLAGSIGMLALVLAQTETVKADDKDKKADKKLTTKQIMGIGHKGADALFGKVQTAVKAKKWEDAVEPAKELAANGSLFPKATPPKGDAKSWEDLAGKYADNTKALSDAVEKKDADAAAKAGKAIGSSCGACHKAHKP
;
A
#
# COMPACT_ATOMS: atom_id res chain seq x y z
N MET A 1 9.21 44.69 43.60
CA MET A 1 9.02 45.96 42.87
C MET A 1 9.41 45.67 41.44
N LEU A 2 8.65 45.84 40.38
CA LEU A 2 7.23 46.10 40.08
C LEU A 2 7.16 45.96 38.53
N ASP A 3 5.97 45.76 37.99
CA ASP A 3 5.59 45.93 36.57
C ASP A 3 5.88 44.74 35.63
N ARG A 4 4.96 43.79 35.40
CA ARG A 4 3.55 43.88 34.96
C ARG A 4 3.41 44.43 33.53
N TRP A 5 3.56 43.54 32.55
CA TRP A 5 2.99 43.73 31.22
C TRP A 5 2.02 42.60 30.91
N VAL A 6 0.77 42.88 31.28
CA VAL A 6 -0.45 42.22 30.84
C VAL A 6 -0.92 42.98 29.60
N TRP A 7 -0.99 42.33 28.44
CA TRP A 7 -1.85 42.79 27.35
C TRP A 7 -2.74 41.64 26.89
N CYS A 8 -3.99 41.71 27.35
CA CYS A 8 -5.16 41.11 26.74
C CYS A 8 -5.36 41.66 25.32
N SER A 9 -5.74 40.81 24.37
CA SER A 9 -7.07 40.96 23.73
C SER A 9 -7.50 39.69 22.98
N PRO A 10 -8.77 39.26 23.17
CA PRO A 10 -9.37 38.10 22.52
C PRO A 10 -10.11 38.52 21.25
N PHE A 11 -9.94 37.77 20.15
CA PHE A 11 -10.91 37.81 19.04
C PHE A 11 -11.55 36.43 18.90
N ALA A 12 -12.59 36.25 19.70
CA ALA A 12 -13.59 35.21 19.50
C ALA A 12 -14.52 35.67 18.37
N VAL A 13 -14.40 35.07 17.19
CA VAL A 13 -15.44 35.19 16.16
C VAL A 13 -16.45 34.06 16.40
N ARG A 14 -17.60 34.46 16.93
CA ARG A 14 -18.78 33.64 17.16
C ARG A 14 -19.62 33.68 15.87
N VAL A 15 -19.57 32.62 15.06
CA VAL A 15 -20.51 32.45 13.94
C VAL A 15 -21.75 31.74 14.49
N THR A 16 -22.82 32.49 14.71
CA THR A 16 -24.14 31.94 15.06
C THR A 16 -24.91 31.53 13.81
N VAL A 17 -25.51 30.34 13.95
CA VAL A 17 -26.40 29.62 13.04
C VAL A 17 -27.68 30.38 12.71
N THR A 18 -28.15 30.28 11.47
CA THR A 18 -29.57 30.42 11.13
C THR A 18 -30.06 29.21 10.31
N ARG A 19 -31.00 28.49 10.94
CA ARG A 19 -32.14 27.70 10.42
C ARG A 19 -32.58 28.07 9.00
N ALA A 20 -33.31 27.28 8.21
CA ALA A 20 -33.84 25.92 8.23
C ALA A 20 -34.48 25.76 6.83
N ALA A 21 -34.41 24.57 6.23
CA ALA A 21 -35.33 24.21 5.15
C ALA A 21 -35.61 22.71 5.25
N THR A 22 -36.86 22.46 5.63
CA THR A 22 -37.52 21.17 5.77
C THR A 22 -37.81 20.56 4.39
N VAL A 23 -38.13 19.26 4.42
CA VAL A 23 -38.90 18.49 3.43
C VAL A 23 -38.07 17.91 2.26
N TRP A 24 -37.84 16.59 2.24
CA TRP A 24 -38.74 15.61 1.63
C TRP A 24 -38.24 14.18 1.93
N LEU A 25 -39.10 13.37 2.56
CA LEU A 25 -38.99 11.92 2.55
C LEU A 25 -39.04 11.43 1.09
N ARG A 26 -38.15 10.51 0.73
CA ARG A 26 -38.49 9.45 -0.23
C ARG A 26 -37.84 8.14 0.19
N VAL A 27 -38.67 7.31 0.81
CA VAL A 27 -38.51 5.87 0.87
C VAL A 27 -38.43 5.33 -0.56
N SER A 28 -37.38 4.55 -0.85
CA SER A 28 -37.24 3.78 -2.10
C SER A 28 -36.36 2.56 -1.81
N GLN A 29 -37.01 1.55 -1.25
CA GLN A 29 -37.04 0.17 -1.79
C GLN A 29 -35.79 -0.31 -2.55
N GLY A 30 -35.05 -1.25 -1.94
CA GLY A 30 -33.92 -1.90 -2.59
C GLY A 30 -33.32 -3.08 -1.82
N CYS A 31 -34.13 -3.85 -1.09
CA CYS A 31 -33.70 -5.10 -0.46
C CYS A 31 -34.09 -6.27 -1.39
N SER A 32 -33.22 -6.70 -2.31
CA SER A 32 -33.52 -7.90 -3.14
C SER A 32 -32.33 -8.52 -3.90
N MET A 33 -31.12 -8.61 -3.34
CA MET A 33 -30.07 -9.47 -3.95
C MET A 33 -29.14 -10.18 -2.94
N LEU A 34 -29.60 -10.37 -1.70
CA LEU A 34 -28.85 -11.14 -0.68
C LEU A 34 -29.48 -12.52 -0.37
N ARG A 35 -30.26 -13.09 -1.30
CA ARG A 35 -31.01 -14.34 -1.11
C ARG A 35 -30.74 -15.43 -2.16
N LYS A 36 -29.70 -15.32 -2.99
CA LYS A 36 -29.50 -16.24 -4.13
C LYS A 36 -28.15 -16.96 -4.25
N LEU A 37 -27.30 -16.97 -3.23
CA LEU A 37 -26.06 -17.77 -3.24
C LEU A 37 -25.90 -18.71 -2.03
N LEU A 38 -27.02 -19.02 -1.37
CA LEU A 38 -27.11 -19.97 -0.25
C LEU A 38 -27.85 -21.26 -0.66
N LYS A 39 -27.39 -21.87 -1.75
CA LYS A 39 -27.69 -23.24 -2.19
C LYS A 39 -26.34 -23.85 -2.56
N VAL A 40 -25.47 -24.19 -1.61
CA VAL A 40 -25.47 -25.52 -0.95
C VAL A 40 -25.99 -26.60 -1.91
N THR A 41 -25.15 -27.03 -2.84
CA THR A 41 -25.24 -28.35 -3.48
C THR A 41 -24.21 -29.25 -2.82
N LEU A 42 -24.64 -29.86 -1.73
CA LEU A 42 -24.03 -31.03 -1.11
C LEU A 42 -24.69 -32.25 -1.77
N ALA A 43 -24.02 -32.95 -2.69
CA ALA A 43 -24.20 -34.37 -3.04
C ALA A 43 -23.60 -34.72 -4.43
N GLY A 44 -22.79 -35.78 -4.48
CA GLY A 44 -22.31 -36.44 -5.70
C GLY A 44 -20.98 -35.87 -6.21
N SER A 45 -19.90 -36.61 -6.42
CA SER A 45 -19.77 -38.03 -6.77
C SER A 45 -18.35 -38.53 -6.45
N ILE A 46 -18.29 -39.78 -5.98
CA ILE A 46 -17.10 -40.62 -6.00
C ILE A 46 -16.80 -41.00 -7.46
N GLY A 47 -15.52 -40.91 -7.86
CA GLY A 47 -14.97 -41.66 -8.98
C GLY A 47 -14.88 -40.93 -10.32
N MET A 48 -13.66 -40.50 -10.69
CA MET A 48 -13.08 -40.80 -12.01
C MET A 48 -11.57 -40.48 -11.96
N LEU A 49 -10.79 -41.47 -11.52
CA LEU A 49 -9.38 -41.58 -11.86
C LEU A 49 -9.33 -42.10 -13.31
N ALA A 50 -9.10 -41.21 -14.30
CA ALA A 50 -8.70 -41.60 -15.65
C ALA A 50 -8.16 -40.40 -16.45
N LEU A 51 -6.83 -40.39 -16.61
CA LEU A 51 -6.15 -40.18 -17.89
C LEU A 51 -6.67 -39.06 -18.82
N VAL A 52 -6.09 -37.86 -18.68
CA VAL A 52 -5.91 -36.94 -19.83
C VAL A 52 -4.46 -36.50 -19.85
N LEU A 53 -3.62 -37.37 -20.41
CA LEU A 53 -2.39 -36.94 -21.08
C LEU A 53 -2.79 -36.53 -22.50
N ALA A 54 -2.30 -35.38 -22.93
CA ALA A 54 -2.41 -34.77 -24.24
C ALA A 54 -3.57 -33.76 -24.44
N GLN A 55 -3.12 -32.52 -24.68
CA GLN A 55 -3.77 -31.40 -25.36
C GLN A 55 -4.63 -30.44 -24.51
N THR A 56 -3.97 -29.38 -24.00
CA THR A 56 -4.42 -28.00 -24.23
C THR A 56 -3.21 -27.04 -24.18
N GLU A 57 -2.60 -26.80 -25.34
CA GLU A 57 -1.99 -25.48 -25.58
C GLU A 57 -3.11 -24.51 -25.98
N THR A 58 -3.03 -23.27 -25.50
CA THR A 58 -4.02 -22.17 -25.59
C THR A 58 -5.20 -22.36 -24.61
N VAL A 59 -5.47 -21.48 -23.64
CA VAL A 59 -5.36 -20.01 -23.57
C VAL A 59 -5.39 -19.53 -22.10
N LYS A 60 -4.80 -18.34 -21.87
CA LYS A 60 -5.11 -17.31 -20.83
C LYS A 60 -4.41 -17.40 -19.47
N ALA A 61 -3.46 -16.46 -19.32
CA ALA A 61 -3.32 -15.50 -18.21
C ALA A 61 -3.58 -16.02 -16.79
N ASP A 62 -2.51 -16.20 -16.04
CA ASP A 62 -2.15 -15.28 -14.95
C ASP A 62 -0.71 -15.65 -14.55
N ASP A 63 0.22 -14.71 -14.76
CA ASP A 63 1.62 -14.79 -14.32
C ASP A 63 1.71 -14.82 -12.78
N LYS A 64 1.26 -15.92 -12.18
CA LYS A 64 1.57 -16.33 -10.80
C LYS A 64 2.58 -17.46 -10.83
N ASP A 65 3.68 -17.25 -11.55
CA ASP A 65 4.80 -18.18 -11.54
C ASP A 65 6.07 -17.51 -10.99
N LYS A 66 6.51 -18.09 -9.87
CA LYS A 66 7.91 -18.29 -9.48
C LYS A 66 8.61 -17.12 -8.78
N LYS A 67 8.69 -17.27 -7.45
CA LYS A 67 9.89 -16.96 -6.64
C LYS A 67 11.11 -17.74 -7.18
N ALA A 68 11.51 -17.47 -8.40
CA ALA A 68 12.85 -17.74 -8.90
C ALA A 68 13.63 -16.43 -8.71
N ASP A 69 14.85 -16.51 -8.19
CA ASP A 69 15.78 -15.42 -7.89
C ASP A 69 15.57 -14.17 -8.75
N LYS A 70 14.65 -13.29 -8.30
CA LYS A 70 14.22 -12.14 -9.09
C LYS A 70 15.33 -11.10 -9.02
N LYS A 71 16.28 -11.18 -9.97
CA LYS A 71 17.18 -10.08 -10.32
C LYS A 71 16.35 -8.96 -10.95
N LEU A 72 15.52 -8.30 -10.13
CA LEU A 72 14.84 -7.10 -10.56
C LEU A 72 15.87 -5.98 -10.70
N THR A 73 15.83 -5.28 -11.81
CA THR A 73 16.59 -4.05 -11.99
C THR A 73 16.03 -2.95 -11.09
N THR A 74 16.85 -1.97 -10.72
CA THR A 74 16.45 -0.77 -9.99
C THR A 74 15.20 -0.10 -10.58
N LYS A 75 15.13 -0.02 -11.91
CA LYS A 75 13.99 0.57 -12.63
C LYS A 75 12.70 -0.23 -12.45
N GLN A 76 12.79 -1.57 -12.48
CA GLN A 76 11.64 -2.44 -12.25
C GLN A 76 11.15 -2.35 -10.81
N ILE A 77 12.07 -2.36 -9.83
CA ILE A 77 11.70 -2.22 -8.41
C ILE A 77 10.95 -0.91 -8.18
N MET A 78 11.47 0.21 -8.69
CA MET A 78 10.81 1.51 -8.53
C MET A 78 9.51 1.62 -9.33
N GLY A 79 9.44 0.98 -10.50
CA GLY A 79 8.22 0.90 -11.30
C GLY A 79 7.09 0.18 -10.55
N ILE A 80 7.35 -1.04 -10.06
CA ILE A 80 6.39 -1.86 -9.33
C ILE A 80 6.04 -1.22 -7.97
N GLY A 81 7.04 -0.70 -7.27
CA GLY A 81 6.88 -0.15 -5.93
C GLY A 81 6.13 1.17 -5.87
N HIS A 82 6.35 2.07 -6.83
CA HIS A 82 5.97 3.50 -6.69
C HIS A 82 5.29 4.15 -7.89
N LYS A 83 5.26 3.51 -9.08
CA LYS A 83 4.72 4.14 -10.28
C LYS A 83 3.27 3.73 -10.54
N GLY A 84 2.38 4.73 -10.57
CA GLY A 84 0.98 4.55 -10.97
C GLY A 84 0.04 4.24 -9.80
N ALA A 85 -1.25 4.12 -10.10
CA ALA A 85 -2.29 3.86 -9.10
C ALA A 85 -2.16 2.46 -8.45
N ASP A 86 -1.63 1.50 -9.20
CA ASP A 86 -1.46 0.11 -8.77
C ASP A 86 -0.14 -0.20 -8.07
N ALA A 87 0.67 0.83 -7.83
CA ALA A 87 1.95 0.71 -7.16
C ALA A 87 1.80 0.10 -5.75
N LEU A 88 2.71 -0.80 -5.37
CA LEU A 88 2.66 -1.49 -4.07
C LEU A 88 2.58 -0.50 -2.90
N PHE A 89 3.42 0.55 -2.91
CA PHE A 89 3.40 1.56 -1.86
C PHE A 89 2.06 2.30 -1.78
N GLY A 90 1.46 2.63 -2.93
CA GLY A 90 0.14 3.27 -2.99
C GLY A 90 -0.97 2.37 -2.45
N LYS A 91 -0.94 1.08 -2.79
CA LYS A 91 -1.86 0.04 -2.27
C LYS A 91 -1.76 -0.07 -0.76
N VAL A 92 -0.53 -0.20 -0.22
CA VAL A 92 -0.30 -0.27 1.23
C VAL A 92 -0.82 0.99 1.93
N GLN A 93 -0.46 2.18 1.46
CA GLN A 93 -0.88 3.44 2.08
C GLN A 93 -2.41 3.59 2.06
N THR A 94 -3.07 3.20 0.97
CA THR A 94 -4.54 3.26 0.85
C THR A 94 -5.20 2.27 1.80
N ALA A 95 -4.72 1.03 1.85
CA ALA A 95 -5.25 -0.01 2.72
C ALA A 95 -5.04 0.32 4.21
N VAL A 96 -3.86 0.80 4.61
CA VAL A 96 -3.56 1.26 5.98
C VAL A 96 -4.47 2.41 6.40
N LYS A 97 -4.66 3.43 5.54
CA LYS A 97 -5.59 4.54 5.83
C LYS A 97 -7.03 4.07 5.98
N ALA A 98 -7.44 3.08 5.20
CA ALA A 98 -8.75 2.46 5.28
C ALA A 98 -8.86 1.39 6.39
N LYS A 99 -7.79 1.15 7.17
CA LYS A 99 -7.68 0.09 8.19
C LYS A 99 -7.97 -1.33 7.65
N LYS A 100 -7.75 -1.55 6.35
CA LYS A 100 -7.85 -2.85 5.69
C LYS A 100 -6.49 -3.55 5.75
N TRP A 101 -6.13 -3.99 6.95
CA TRP A 101 -4.78 -4.52 7.21
C TRP A 101 -4.48 -5.76 6.38
N GLU A 102 -5.47 -6.62 6.19
CA GLU A 102 -5.38 -7.86 5.44
C GLU A 102 -5.01 -7.58 3.96
N ASP A 103 -5.58 -6.52 3.38
CA ASP A 103 -5.28 -6.06 2.03
C ASP A 103 -3.90 -5.39 1.91
N ALA A 104 -3.32 -4.96 3.03
CA ALA A 104 -2.03 -4.27 3.09
C ALA A 104 -0.84 -5.23 3.25
N VAL A 105 -1.03 -6.43 3.81
CA VAL A 105 0.07 -7.34 4.19
C VAL A 105 0.87 -7.81 2.97
N GLU A 106 0.21 -8.39 1.97
CA GLU A 106 0.89 -8.89 0.76
C GLU A 106 1.65 -7.78 0.00
N PRO A 107 1.05 -6.62 -0.33
CA PRO A 107 1.79 -5.58 -1.02
C PRO A 107 2.90 -4.97 -0.16
N ALA A 108 2.77 -4.94 1.17
CA ALA A 108 3.84 -4.47 2.05
C ALA A 108 5.03 -5.45 2.09
N LYS A 109 4.76 -6.75 2.13
CA LYS A 109 5.78 -7.81 2.03
C LYS A 109 6.51 -7.77 0.70
N GLU A 110 5.76 -7.64 -0.40
CA GLU A 110 6.37 -7.55 -1.72
C GLU A 110 7.22 -6.27 -1.85
N LEU A 111 6.75 -5.15 -1.30
CA LEU A 111 7.53 -3.91 -1.28
C LEU A 111 8.82 -4.06 -0.47
N ALA A 112 8.77 -4.70 0.70
CA ALA A 112 9.95 -4.98 1.53
C ALA A 112 10.92 -5.96 0.86
N ALA A 113 10.40 -7.01 0.21
CA ALA A 113 11.19 -7.96 -0.56
C ALA A 113 11.93 -7.24 -1.70
N ASN A 114 11.22 -6.41 -2.47
CA ASN A 114 11.81 -5.60 -3.54
C ASN A 114 12.81 -4.57 -2.99
N GLY A 115 12.53 -3.96 -1.84
CA GLY A 115 13.44 -3.03 -1.16
C GLY A 115 14.75 -3.68 -0.73
N SER A 116 14.73 -4.95 -0.31
CA SER A 116 15.95 -5.68 0.08
C SER A 116 16.92 -5.95 -1.07
N LEU A 117 16.46 -5.83 -2.32
CA LEU A 117 17.28 -6.00 -3.52
C LEU A 117 18.04 -4.72 -3.92
N PHE A 118 17.60 -3.56 -3.42
CA PHE A 118 18.12 -2.25 -3.80
C PHE A 118 19.62 -2.06 -3.48
N PRO A 119 20.08 -2.37 -2.25
CA PRO A 119 21.50 -2.21 -1.90
C PRO A 119 22.42 -3.13 -2.70
N LYS A 120 21.89 -4.22 -3.26
CA LYS A 120 22.63 -5.21 -4.05
C LYS A 120 22.70 -4.83 -5.53
N ALA A 121 21.93 -3.84 -5.97
CA ALA A 121 21.96 -3.35 -7.34
C ALA A 121 23.08 -2.32 -7.52
N THR A 122 23.71 -2.29 -8.68
CA THR A 122 24.69 -1.25 -9.03
C THR A 122 23.97 0.09 -9.26
N PRO A 123 24.46 1.21 -8.67
CA PRO A 123 23.88 2.52 -8.97
C PRO A 123 24.03 2.86 -10.46
N PRO A 124 22.99 3.42 -11.12
CA PRO A 124 23.10 3.87 -12.50
C PRO A 124 24.05 5.06 -12.67
N LYS A 125 24.20 5.86 -11.61
CA LYS A 125 24.99 7.08 -11.54
C LYS A 125 25.36 7.35 -10.08
N GLY A 126 26.45 8.10 -9.87
CA GLY A 126 26.83 8.62 -8.56
C GLY A 126 27.71 7.65 -7.78
N ASP A 127 27.98 8.01 -6.53
CA ASP A 127 28.91 7.31 -5.66
C ASP A 127 28.29 6.03 -5.05
N ALA A 128 29.10 4.96 -4.95
CA ALA A 128 28.66 3.67 -4.44
C ALA A 128 28.31 3.69 -2.94
N LYS A 129 29.03 4.51 -2.14
CA LYS A 129 28.75 4.64 -0.71
C LYS A 129 27.43 5.38 -0.47
N SER A 130 27.20 6.49 -1.19
CA SER A 130 25.91 7.19 -1.18
C SER A 130 24.76 6.26 -1.59
N TRP A 131 24.98 5.38 -2.56
CA TRP A 131 24.00 4.39 -2.98
C TRP A 131 23.68 3.41 -1.86
N GLU A 132 24.70 2.78 -1.26
CA GLU A 132 24.54 1.83 -0.16
C GLU A 132 23.76 2.44 1.01
N ASP A 133 24.08 3.68 1.39
CA ASP A 133 23.40 4.40 2.47
C ASP A 133 21.92 4.67 2.15
N LEU A 134 21.62 5.19 0.95
CA LEU A 134 20.25 5.57 0.57
C LEU A 134 19.39 4.35 0.24
N ALA A 135 19.95 3.38 -0.47
CA ALA A 135 19.31 2.11 -0.79
C ALA A 135 19.08 1.27 0.48
N GLY A 136 20.04 1.26 1.40
CA GLY A 136 19.91 0.61 2.71
C GLY A 136 18.78 1.22 3.53
N LYS A 137 18.75 2.55 3.65
CA LYS A 137 17.63 3.26 4.31
C LYS A 137 16.28 2.95 3.66
N TYR A 138 16.22 2.82 2.34
CA TYR A 138 15.00 2.43 1.64
C TYR A 138 14.59 0.99 2.01
N ALA A 139 15.53 0.04 2.03
CA ALA A 139 15.28 -1.33 2.46
C ALA A 139 14.77 -1.39 3.91
N ASP A 140 15.39 -0.66 4.83
CA ASP A 140 15.00 -0.61 6.24
C ASP A 140 13.60 -0.01 6.41
N ASN A 141 13.30 1.09 5.73
CA ASN A 141 12.00 1.73 5.83
C ASN A 141 10.87 0.89 5.24
N THR A 142 11.13 0.18 4.13
CA THR A 142 10.13 -0.75 3.53
C THR A 142 9.89 -1.97 4.42
N LYS A 143 10.94 -2.49 5.08
CA LYS A 143 10.80 -3.50 6.12
C LYS A 143 10.00 -3.00 7.32
N ALA A 144 10.32 -1.81 7.85
CA ALA A 144 9.59 -1.21 8.95
C ALA A 144 8.11 -0.99 8.63
N LEU A 145 7.79 -0.62 7.38
CA LEU A 145 6.41 -0.51 6.91
C LEU A 145 5.71 -1.89 6.90
N SER A 146 6.37 -2.93 6.39
CA SER A 146 5.83 -4.31 6.43
C SER A 146 5.57 -4.78 7.85
N ASP A 147 6.54 -4.62 8.75
CA ASP A 147 6.41 -5.02 10.15
C ASP A 147 5.27 -4.26 10.86
N ALA A 148 5.11 -2.97 10.57
CA ALA A 148 4.03 -2.16 11.11
C ALA A 148 2.66 -2.60 10.59
N VAL A 149 2.57 -2.94 9.30
CA VAL A 149 1.34 -3.47 8.69
C VAL A 149 0.95 -4.81 9.32
N GLU A 150 1.90 -5.73 9.53
CA GLU A 150 1.64 -7.01 10.19
C GLU A 150 1.15 -6.84 11.64
N LYS A 151 1.70 -5.84 12.34
CA LYS A 151 1.30 -5.48 13.71
C LYS A 151 0.05 -4.62 13.77
N LYS A 152 -0.53 -4.24 12.62
CA LYS A 152 -1.66 -3.32 12.51
C LYS A 152 -1.42 -1.97 13.20
N ASP A 153 -0.17 -1.51 13.19
CA ASP A 153 0.30 -0.29 13.85
C ASP A 153 0.22 0.89 12.87
N ALA A 154 -0.82 1.71 13.02
CA ALA A 154 -1.08 2.85 12.13
C ALA A 154 -0.03 3.95 12.24
N ASP A 155 0.48 4.21 13.45
CA ASP A 155 1.46 5.27 13.67
C ASP A 155 2.83 4.85 13.14
N ALA A 156 3.24 3.61 13.38
CA ALA A 156 4.46 3.07 12.81
C ALA A 156 4.38 2.97 11.28
N ALA A 157 3.24 2.54 10.72
CA ALA A 157 3.05 2.47 9.27
C ALA A 157 3.05 3.86 8.62
N ALA A 158 2.44 4.85 9.26
CA ALA A 158 2.48 6.24 8.80
C ALA A 158 3.89 6.82 8.88
N LYS A 159 4.63 6.56 9.96
CA LYS A 159 6.02 7.00 10.14
C LYS A 159 6.94 6.38 9.09
N ALA A 160 6.87 5.07 8.89
CA ALA A 160 7.65 4.36 7.88
C ALA A 160 7.29 4.85 6.46
N GLY A 161 5.99 5.03 6.19
CA GLY A 161 5.52 5.58 4.91
C GLY A 161 6.07 6.97 4.61
N LYS A 162 6.06 7.86 5.61
CA LYS A 162 6.67 9.19 5.48
C LYS A 162 8.18 9.12 5.26
N ALA A 163 8.88 8.23 5.98
CA ALA A 163 10.32 8.04 5.81
C ALA A 163 10.67 7.62 4.37
N ILE A 164 9.92 6.66 3.81
CA ILE A 164 10.06 6.25 2.40
C ILE A 164 9.86 7.47 1.48
N GLY A 165 8.74 8.20 1.61
CA GLY A 165 8.44 9.36 0.77
C GLY A 165 9.49 10.46 0.85
N SER A 166 10.05 10.72 2.03
CA SER A 166 11.08 11.74 2.24
C SER A 166 12.44 11.39 1.61
N SER A 167 12.73 10.09 1.44
CA SER A 167 14.00 9.62 0.87
C SER A 167 14.06 9.71 -0.66
N CYS A 168 12.91 9.82 -1.32
CA CYS A 168 12.80 9.79 -2.79
C CYS A 168 13.64 10.87 -3.48
N GLY A 169 13.58 12.11 -2.99
CA GLY A 169 14.24 13.25 -3.65
C GLY A 169 15.76 13.16 -3.62
N ALA A 170 16.33 12.81 -2.46
CA ALA A 170 17.78 12.67 -2.31
C ALA A 170 18.33 11.53 -3.17
N CYS A 171 17.68 10.36 -3.13
CA CYS A 171 18.07 9.20 -3.95
C CYS A 171 17.94 9.50 -5.45
N HIS A 172 16.84 10.10 -5.89
CA HIS A 172 16.66 10.44 -7.30
C HIS A 172 17.68 11.47 -7.79
N LYS A 173 18.00 12.49 -6.99
CA LYS A 173 19.00 13.51 -7.37
C LYS A 173 20.40 12.91 -7.57
N ALA A 174 20.79 11.96 -6.72
CA ALA A 174 22.13 11.37 -6.74
C ALA A 174 22.28 10.26 -7.79
N HIS A 175 21.23 9.44 -8.00
CA HIS A 175 21.38 8.14 -8.65
C HIS A 175 20.39 7.85 -9.77
N LYS A 176 19.34 8.66 -9.96
CA LYS A 176 18.43 8.47 -11.09
C LYS A 176 19.07 9.05 -12.36
N PRO A 177 19.21 8.26 -13.43
CA PRO A 177 19.74 8.75 -14.70
C PRO A 177 18.76 9.70 -15.40
#